data_AF-A0A076FW51-F1
#
_entry.id   AF-A0A076FW51-F1
#
_cell.length_a   1.000
_cell.length_b   1.000
_cell.length_c   1.000
_cell.angle_alpha   90.00
_cell.angle_beta   90.00
_cell.angle_gamma   90.00
#
_symmetry.space_group_name_H-M   'P 1'
#
loop_
_entity.id
_entity.type
_entity.pdbx_description
1 polymer ?
#
loop_
_entity_poly.entity_id
_entity_poly.type
_entity_poly.pdbx_seq_one_letter_code
_entity_poly.pdbx_strand_id
1 'polypeptide(L)' 'WSEDRFNEIVKETSTFIKKVGYNPKSVAFVPISGWHGDNMLEESSNMSW' A
#
# COMPACT_ATOMS: atom_id res chain seq x y z
N TRP A 1 2.06 8.46 9.67
CA TRP A 1 1.78 7.76 8.41
C TRP A 1 2.48 8.48 7.28
N SER A 2 3.57 7.93 6.74
CA SER A 2 4.45 8.62 5.79
C SER A 2 4.15 8.15 4.35
N GLU A 3 3.78 9.09 3.48
CA GLU A 3 3.56 8.86 2.05
C GLU A 3 4.84 8.37 1.36
N ASP A 4 5.98 9.02 1.61
CA ASP A 4 7.27 8.66 1.02
C ASP A 4 7.63 7.20 1.28
N ARG A 5 7.46 6.75 2.54
CA ARG A 5 7.75 5.36 2.91
C ARG A 5 6.78 4.39 2.25
N PHE A 6 5.50 4.74 2.13
CA PHE A 6 4.53 3.93 1.40
C PHE A 6 4.93 3.80 -0.08
N ASN A 7 5.25 4.90 -0.74
CA ASN A 7 5.65 4.92 -2.15
C ASN A 7 6.93 4.11 -2.41
N GLU A 8 7.89 4.13 -1.49
CA GLU A 8 9.09 3.28 -1.54
C GLU A 8 8.71 1.79 -1.50
N ILE A 9 7.87 1.38 -0.54
CA ILE A 9 7.40 0.00 -0.39
C ILE A 9 6.61 -0.46 -1.62
N VAL A 10 5.74 0.40 -2.17
CA VAL A 10 4.97 0.11 -3.39
C VAL A 10 5.91 -0.16 -4.57
N LYS A 11 6.98 0.63 -4.72
CA LYS A 11 7.97 0.47 -5.80
C LYS A 11 8.73 -0.86 -5.68
N GLU A 12 9.22 -1.19 -4.49
CA GLU A 12 9.96 -2.43 -4.24
C GLU A 12 9.07 -3.66 -4.44
N THR A 13 7.87 -3.63 -3.86
CA THR A 13 6.91 -4.74 -3.94
C THR A 13 6.41 -4.94 -5.37
N SER A 14 6.11 -3.87 -6.09
CA SER A 14 5.74 -3.92 -7.53
C SER A 14 6.84 -4.57 -8.36
N THR A 15 8.10 -4.25 -8.07
CA THR A 15 9.26 -4.87 -8.73
C THR A 15 9.34 -6.36 -8.40
N PHE A 16 9.12 -6.74 -7.14
CA PHE A 16 9.14 -8.13 -6.70
C PHE A 16 8.04 -8.97 -7.36
N ILE A 17 6.78 -8.55 -7.28
CA ILE A 17 5.64 -9.32 -7.83
C ILE A 17 5.71 -9.43 -9.36
N LYS A 18 6.27 -8.43 -10.04
CA LYS A 18 6.56 -8.50 -11.48
C LYS A 18 7.55 -9.60 -11.82
N LYS A 19 8.60 -9.79 -11.00
CA LYS A 19 9.58 -10.88 -11.18
C LYS A 19 8.95 -12.25 -10.95
N VAL A 20 7.98 -12.35 -10.04
CA VAL A 20 7.21 -13.59 -9.80
C VAL A 20 6.25 -13.90 -10.95
N GLY A 21 5.85 -12.90 -11.74
CA GLY A 21 5.01 -13.05 -12.93
C GLY A 21 3.63 -12.40 -12.83
N TYR A 22 3.34 -11.69 -11.75
CA TYR A 22 2.10 -10.92 -11.61
C TYR A 22 2.17 -9.59 -12.36
N ASN A 23 1.02 -9.07 -12.80
CA ASN A 23 0.91 -7.73 -13.34
C ASN A 23 0.73 -6.70 -12.20
N PRO A 24 1.70 -5.83 -11.90
CA PRO A 24 1.57 -4.88 -10.80
C PRO A 24 0.42 -3.89 -10.99
N LYS A 25 0.04 -3.58 -12.24
CA LYS A 25 -1.04 -2.63 -12.55
C LYS A 25 -2.44 -3.14 -12.14
N SER A 26 -2.59 -4.45 -11.91
CA SER A 26 -3.84 -5.05 -11.46
C SER A 26 -3.88 -5.28 -9.95
N VAL A 27 -2.86 -4.85 -9.20
CA VAL A 27 -2.77 -5.03 -7.74
C VAL A 27 -2.92 -3.68 -7.05
N ALA A 28 -3.93 -3.58 -6.18
CA ALA A 28 -4.10 -2.39 -5.34
C ALA A 28 -3.15 -2.46 -4.14
N PHE A 29 -2.54 -1.32 -3.81
CA PHE A 29 -1.75 -1.15 -2.59
C PHE A 29 -2.54 -0.24 -1.66
N VAL A 30 -2.90 -0.74 -0.48
CA VAL A 30 -3.70 0.01 0.51
C VAL A 30 -2.87 0.11 1.79
N PRO A 31 -2.52 1.32 2.26
CA PRO A 31 -1.84 1.49 3.54
C PRO A 31 -2.85 1.28 4.66
N ILE A 32 -2.60 0.32 5.57
CA ILE A 32 -3.52 -0.03 6.66
C ILE A 32 -2.80 -0.05 8.01
N SER A 33 -3.54 0.07 9.12
CA SER A 33 -3.13 -0.48 10.41
C SER A 33 -4.17 -1.44 10.92
N GLY A 34 -3.79 -2.71 11.08
CA GLY A 34 -4.67 -3.70 11.70
C GLY A 34 -4.92 -3.44 13.20
N TRP A 35 -4.06 -2.68 13.87
CA TRP A 35 -4.21 -2.38 15.30
C TRP A 35 -5.17 -1.21 15.55
N HIS A 36 -5.03 -0.13 14.79
CA HIS A 36 -5.85 1.07 14.94
C HIS A 36 -7.10 1.07 14.02
N GLY A 37 -7.17 0.14 13.06
CA GLY A 37 -8.30 -0.03 12.16
C GLY A 37 -8.27 0.82 10.89
N ASP A 38 -7.20 1.60 10.66
CA ASP A 38 -7.10 2.50 9.52
C ASP A 38 -7.20 1.76 8.18
N ASN A 39 -8.09 2.25 7.30
CA ASN A 39 -8.32 1.73 5.94
C ASN A 39 -8.73 0.25 5.88
N MET A 40 -9.26 -0.31 6.98
CA MET A 40 -9.72 -1.70 7.04
C MET A 40 -11.17 -1.86 6.57
N LEU A 41 -12.06 -0.99 7.05
CA LEU A 41 -13.49 -0.96 6.71
C LEU A 41 -13.93 0.44 6.26
N GLU A 42 -13.35 1.48 6.88
CA GLU A 42 -13.60 2.88 6.58
C GLU A 42 -12.28 3.60 6.28
N GLU A 43 -12.37 4.71 5.56
CA GLU A 43 -11.23 5.54 5.20
C GLU A 43 -10.65 6.25 6.43
N SER A 44 -9.33 6.21 6.56
CA SER A 44 -8.62 6.87 7.66
C SER A 44 -8.33 8.34 7.36
N SER A 45 -8.56 9.21 8.34
CA SER A 45 -8.14 10.62 8.29
C SER A 45 -6.64 10.84 8.52
N ASN A 46 -5.89 9.79 8.89
CA ASN A 46 -4.48 9.88 9.22
C ASN A 46 -3.54 9.89 7.99
N MET A 47 -4.08 9.56 6.81
CA MET A 47 -3.38 9.43 5.53
C MET A 47 -4.12 10.24 4.48
N SER A 48 -4.14 11.58 4.64
CA SER A 48 -4.86 12.50 3.75
C SER A 48 -4.19 12.74 2.39
N TRP A 49 -3.19 11.92 2.05
CA TRP A 49 -2.37 12.02 0.83
C TRP A 49 -2.82 10.98 -0.20
#